data_AF-A0A7V3XKF5-F1
#
_entry.id   AF-A0A7V3XKF5-F1
#
_cell.length_a   1.000
_cell.length_b   1.000
_cell.length_c   1.000
_cell.angle_alpha   90.00
_cell.angle_beta   90.00
_cell.angle_gamma   90.00
#
_symmetry.space_group_name_H-M   'P 1'
#
loop_
_entity.id
_entity.type
_entity.pdbx_description
1 polymer ?
#
loop_
_entity_poly.entity_id
_entity_poly.type
_entity_poly.pdbx_seq_one_letter_code
_entity_poly.pdbx_strand_id
1 'polypeptide(L)'
;MGRPPRPREPRDRRAARRRLLRRRPARLVRRPPRAEGLLVAVPGRPSTPRLARGARAKPRRPSRSRSATGSGVAPARIATARVYDPPKAGEGERILVMRLWPRGIRKDRVDRWLRELGPVVPLLRAFRAGKVTWPEYRRRYLAGLRRPEAAARLREVRQAARRGPVTLLCGCPDPKRCHRTLLRDRLVRRRSAG
;
A
#
# COMPACT_ATOMS: atom_id res chain seq x y z
N MET A 1 10.59 63.96 23.24
CA MET A 1 10.44 62.50 23.34
C MET A 1 11.03 61.85 22.09
N GLY A 2 12.27 61.36 22.17
CA GLY A 2 13.04 60.84 21.02
C GLY A 2 12.79 59.34 20.80
N ARG A 3 12.52 58.95 19.55
CA ARG A 3 12.41 57.53 19.15
C ARG A 3 13.77 56.83 19.25
N PRO A 4 13.85 55.58 19.75
CA PRO A 4 15.11 54.83 19.75
C PRO A 4 15.50 54.41 18.33
N PRO A 5 16.81 54.33 18.01
CA PRO A 5 17.28 53.85 16.71
C PRO A 5 17.03 52.35 16.53
N ARG A 6 16.68 51.96 15.30
CA ARG A 6 16.44 50.56 14.92
C ARG A 6 17.77 49.79 14.84
N PRO A 7 17.82 48.50 15.26
CA PRO A 7 19.00 47.67 15.07
C PRO A 7 19.23 47.37 13.58
N ARG A 8 20.49 47.44 13.14
CA ARG A 8 20.92 47.12 11.78
C ARG A 8 20.96 45.59 11.60
N GLU A 9 20.20 45.06 10.64
CA GLU A 9 20.30 43.66 10.22
C GLU A 9 21.64 43.40 9.50
N PRO A 10 22.33 42.27 9.76
CA PRO A 10 23.48 41.86 8.97
C PRO A 10 23.05 41.34 7.58
N ARG A 11 23.57 42.00 6.55
CA ARG A 11 23.58 41.57 5.15
C ARG A 11 24.33 40.24 4.98
N ASP A 12 23.74 39.34 4.18
CA ASP A 12 24.37 38.23 3.46
C ASP A 12 25.37 37.29 4.17
N ARG A 13 24.97 36.03 4.32
CA ARG A 13 25.89 34.89 4.58
C ARG A 13 25.66 33.74 3.60
N ARG A 14 25.68 34.03 2.31
CA ARG A 14 26.06 33.06 1.28
C ARG A 14 27.58 33.15 1.08
N ALA A 15 28.23 31.98 1.00
CA ALA A 15 29.61 31.73 0.55
C ALA A 15 30.73 31.61 1.62
N ALA A 16 30.92 30.37 2.11
CA ALA A 16 32.19 29.75 2.53
C ALA A 16 31.85 28.31 2.99
N ARG A 17 32.46 27.18 2.60
CA ARG A 17 33.71 26.85 1.90
C ARG A 17 33.57 25.46 1.26
N ARG A 18 34.27 25.28 0.14
CA ARG A 18 34.42 24.07 -0.68
C ARG A 18 35.39 23.05 -0.07
N ARG A 19 35.18 21.79 -0.48
CA ARG A 19 36.16 20.69 -0.74
C ARG A 19 36.88 20.03 0.44
N LEU A 20 36.53 18.76 0.68
CA LEU A 20 37.52 17.67 0.69
C LEU A 20 36.95 16.47 -0.10
N LEU A 21 37.57 16.21 -1.25
CA LEU A 21 37.48 14.96 -1.99
C LEU A 21 38.43 13.95 -1.33
N ARG A 22 38.02 12.69 -1.18
CA ARG A 22 38.67 11.53 -1.84
C ARG A 22 38.26 10.18 -1.20
N ARG A 23 38.04 9.22 -2.11
CA ARG A 23 38.24 7.76 -2.00
C ARG A 23 37.11 6.88 -1.44
N ARG A 24 36.37 6.33 -2.41
CA ARG A 24 35.85 4.95 -2.41
C ARG A 24 36.95 3.94 -2.04
N PRO A 25 36.57 2.81 -1.43
CA PRO A 25 36.87 1.55 -2.08
C PRO A 25 35.62 0.68 -2.27
N ALA A 26 35.54 0.04 -3.43
CA ALA A 26 34.69 -1.11 -3.67
C ALA A 26 35.13 -2.26 -2.76
N ARG A 27 34.18 -2.92 -2.07
CA ARG A 27 34.40 -4.26 -1.52
C ARG A 27 33.35 -5.21 -2.07
N LEU A 28 33.79 -5.90 -3.11
CA LEU A 28 33.68 -7.33 -3.36
C LEU A 28 32.49 -8.05 -2.72
N VAL A 29 31.56 -8.41 -3.59
CA VAL A 29 30.56 -9.47 -3.42
C VAL A 29 31.29 -10.78 -3.06
N ARG A 30 31.10 -11.30 -1.85
CA ARG A 30 31.40 -12.70 -1.55
C ARG A 30 30.13 -13.53 -1.75
N ARG A 31 30.13 -14.31 -2.83
CA ARG A 31 29.19 -15.42 -3.08
C ARG A 31 29.43 -16.51 -2.03
N PRO A 32 28.40 -17.14 -1.44
CA PRO A 32 28.59 -18.41 -0.76
C PRO A 32 28.80 -19.54 -1.79
N PRO A 33 29.60 -20.56 -1.45
CA PRO A 33 29.93 -21.67 -2.35
C PRO A 33 28.75 -22.62 -2.57
N ARG A 34 28.75 -23.22 -3.77
CA ARG A 34 27.90 -24.34 -4.17
C ARG A 34 28.31 -25.57 -3.35
N ALA A 35 27.33 -26.26 -2.78
CA ALA A 35 27.51 -27.65 -2.34
C ALA A 35 27.10 -28.57 -3.49
N GLU A 36 28.10 -29.09 -4.20
CA GLU A 36 28.10 -30.48 -4.66
C GLU A 36 28.10 -31.35 -3.38
N GLY A 37 27.46 -32.50 -3.24
CA GLY A 37 27.02 -33.52 -4.18
C GLY A 37 27.19 -34.83 -3.40
N LEU A 38 26.11 -35.52 -3.06
CA LEU A 38 26.19 -36.92 -2.65
C LEU A 38 25.03 -37.68 -3.29
N LEU A 39 25.36 -38.29 -4.43
CA LEU A 39 24.59 -39.31 -5.10
C LEU A 39 24.69 -40.60 -4.28
N VAL A 40 23.56 -41.15 -3.86
CA VAL A 40 23.45 -42.57 -3.51
C VAL A 40 22.71 -43.25 -4.65
N ALA A 41 23.40 -44.16 -5.30
CA ALA A 41 22.91 -45.01 -6.38
C ALA A 41 21.91 -46.04 -5.83
N VAL A 42 20.79 -46.24 -6.54
CA VAL A 42 19.92 -47.41 -6.38
C VAL A 42 19.79 -48.08 -7.76
N PRO A 43 20.07 -49.39 -7.89
CA PRO A 43 20.04 -50.06 -9.18
C PRO A 43 18.63 -50.56 -9.56
N GLY A 44 18.28 -50.39 -10.84
CA GLY A 44 17.78 -51.48 -11.69
C GLY A 44 16.26 -51.70 -11.87
N ARG A 45 15.68 -51.09 -12.94
CA ARG A 45 14.91 -51.66 -14.10
C ARG A 45 13.74 -52.67 -13.86
N PRO A 46 12.88 -53.01 -14.87
CA PRO A 46 12.77 -52.57 -16.28
C PRO A 46 11.37 -52.08 -16.72
N SER A 47 11.33 -51.64 -17.99
CA SER A 47 10.23 -51.08 -18.78
C SER A 47 9.23 -52.12 -19.32
N THR A 48 7.95 -51.74 -19.44
CA THR A 48 6.98 -52.28 -20.42
C THR A 48 5.89 -51.24 -20.76
N PRO A 49 5.12 -51.38 -21.87
CA PRO A 49 4.79 -50.25 -22.73
C PRO A 49 3.34 -49.76 -22.68
N ARG A 50 3.19 -48.51 -23.16
CA ARG A 50 2.18 -47.95 -24.09
C ARG A 50 0.71 -48.41 -23.97
N LEU A 51 -0.15 -47.42 -23.67
CA LEU A 51 -1.50 -47.08 -24.20
C LEU A 51 -2.13 -46.17 -23.11
N ALA A 52 -2.73 -45.01 -23.36
CA ALA A 52 -3.82 -44.75 -24.28
C ALA A 52 -4.02 -43.23 -24.53
N ARG A 53 -4.81 -42.98 -25.57
CA ARG A 53 -5.34 -41.70 -26.03
C ARG A 53 -6.15 -40.98 -24.94
N GLY A 54 -6.06 -39.65 -24.92
CA GLY A 54 -6.91 -38.80 -24.09
C GLY A 54 -6.81 -37.34 -24.49
N ALA A 55 -7.66 -36.93 -25.42
CA ALA A 55 -7.87 -35.53 -25.79
C ALA A 55 -8.24 -34.69 -24.57
N ARG A 56 -7.66 -33.49 -24.41
CA ARG A 56 -8.36 -32.40 -23.73
C ARG A 56 -7.95 -31.04 -24.28
N ALA A 57 -8.99 -30.38 -24.80
CA ALA A 57 -8.98 -29.08 -25.43
C ALA A 57 -8.40 -27.99 -24.51
N LYS A 58 -7.67 -27.04 -25.10
CA LYS A 58 -7.31 -25.76 -24.49
C LYS A 58 -8.60 -25.07 -24.03
N PRO A 59 -8.70 -24.57 -22.78
CA PRO A 59 -9.82 -23.75 -22.39
C PRO A 59 -9.79 -22.44 -23.20
N ARG A 60 -10.83 -22.24 -24.00
CA ARG A 60 -11.12 -21.01 -24.72
C ARG A 60 -11.25 -19.86 -23.73
N ARG A 61 -10.48 -18.80 -23.94
CA ARG A 61 -10.74 -17.47 -23.35
C ARG A 61 -12.20 -17.08 -23.66
N PRO A 62 -13.03 -16.72 -22.67
CA PRO A 62 -14.20 -15.93 -22.98
C PRO A 62 -13.76 -14.48 -23.18
N SER A 63 -13.68 -14.07 -24.44
CA SER A 63 -13.88 -12.67 -24.82
C SER A 63 -15.34 -12.31 -24.53
N ARG A 64 -15.58 -11.47 -23.52
CA ARG A 64 -16.81 -10.68 -23.45
C ARG A 64 -16.50 -9.27 -22.97
N SER A 65 -16.32 -8.40 -23.94
CA SER A 65 -16.69 -6.99 -23.86
C SER A 65 -18.21 -6.89 -23.66
N ARG A 66 -18.66 -6.29 -22.55
CA ARG A 66 -19.97 -5.62 -22.51
C ARG A 66 -19.89 -4.37 -21.63
N SER A 67 -19.92 -3.26 -22.34
CA SER A 67 -20.61 -1.98 -22.11
C SER A 67 -20.83 -1.49 -20.69
N ALA A 68 -20.31 -0.29 -20.47
CA ALA A 68 -20.55 0.57 -19.33
C ALA A 68 -21.95 1.20 -19.38
N THR A 69 -22.76 0.96 -18.36
CA THR A 69 -23.76 1.92 -17.86
C THR A 69 -24.18 1.52 -16.45
N GLY A 70 -24.06 2.45 -15.49
CA GLY A 70 -24.43 2.24 -14.09
C GLY A 70 -23.36 2.71 -13.10
N SER A 71 -23.30 4.01 -12.87
CA SER A 71 -22.40 4.67 -11.90
C SER A 71 -22.83 4.36 -10.46
N GLY A 72 -22.45 3.18 -9.97
CA GLY A 72 -22.59 2.80 -8.57
C GLY A 72 -21.56 1.74 -8.22
N VAL A 73 -20.55 2.09 -7.41
CA VAL A 73 -19.71 1.06 -6.81
C VAL A 73 -20.61 0.28 -5.86
N ALA A 74 -20.85 -0.99 -6.13
CA ALA A 74 -21.61 -1.84 -5.21
C ALA A 74 -20.90 -1.83 -3.84
N PRO A 75 -21.57 -1.43 -2.75
CA PRO A 75 -20.95 -1.26 -1.42
C PRO A 75 -20.36 -2.58 -0.87
N ALA A 76 -20.75 -3.72 -1.43
CA ALA A 76 -20.30 -5.05 -1.03
C ALA A 76 -18.86 -5.40 -1.44
N ARG A 77 -18.17 -4.59 -2.26
CA ARG A 77 -16.85 -4.95 -2.80
C ARG A 77 -15.64 -4.35 -2.08
N ILE A 78 -15.84 -3.57 -1.02
CA ILE A 78 -14.74 -2.95 -0.25
C ILE A 78 -14.77 -3.44 1.20
N ALA A 79 -13.76 -4.26 1.53
CA ALA A 79 -13.52 -4.79 2.86
C ALA A 79 -12.33 -4.11 3.54
N THR A 80 -12.15 -4.39 4.83
CA THR A 80 -11.00 -3.93 5.62
C THR A 80 -10.39 -5.10 6.35
N ALA A 81 -9.06 -5.19 6.38
CA ALA A 81 -8.35 -6.18 7.16
C ALA A 81 -7.13 -5.57 7.87
N ARG A 82 -6.65 -6.25 8.90
CA ARG A 82 -5.35 -5.91 9.49
C ARG A 82 -4.25 -6.53 8.65
N VAL A 83 -3.20 -5.77 8.38
CA VAL A 83 -2.09 -6.24 7.52
C VAL A 83 -1.32 -7.43 8.11
N TYR A 84 -1.32 -7.55 9.44
CA TYR A 84 -0.65 -8.61 10.18
C TYR A 84 -1.44 -9.94 10.17
N ASP A 85 -2.74 -9.89 9.88
CA ASP A 85 -3.56 -11.10 9.86
C ASP A 85 -3.33 -11.86 8.54
N PRO A 86 -3.41 -13.20 8.54
CA PRO A 86 -3.35 -14.01 7.32
C PRO A 86 -4.36 -13.52 6.25
N PRO A 87 -3.96 -13.45 4.97
CA PRO A 87 -4.90 -13.14 3.90
C PRO A 87 -5.97 -14.23 3.82
N LYS A 88 -7.20 -13.82 3.57
CA LYS A 88 -8.33 -14.74 3.38
C LYS A 88 -8.58 -14.93 1.89
N ALA A 89 -9.07 -16.11 1.52
CA ALA A 89 -9.51 -16.37 0.16
C ALA A 89 -10.63 -15.38 -0.24
N GLY A 90 -10.57 -14.86 -1.46
CA GLY A 90 -11.58 -13.94 -1.98
C GLY A 90 -11.46 -12.48 -1.54
N GLU A 91 -10.42 -12.08 -0.78
CA GLU A 91 -10.19 -10.69 -0.38
C GLU A 91 -9.86 -9.73 -1.54
N GLY A 92 -9.55 -10.29 -2.71
CA GLY A 92 -9.20 -9.55 -3.92
C GLY A 92 -7.95 -8.69 -3.73
N GLU A 93 -7.95 -7.50 -4.33
CA GLU A 93 -6.79 -6.61 -4.35
C GLU A 93 -6.55 -6.01 -2.96
N ARG A 94 -5.39 -6.31 -2.37
CA ARG A 94 -4.97 -5.91 -1.02
C ARG A 94 -4.20 -4.59 -1.07
N ILE A 95 -4.86 -3.51 -0.67
CA ILE A 95 -4.34 -2.14 -0.76
C ILE A 95 -3.93 -1.63 0.62
N LEU A 96 -2.65 -1.38 0.82
CA LEU A 96 -2.14 -0.71 2.02
C LEU A 96 -2.45 0.78 1.98
N VAL A 97 -3.13 1.27 3.02
CA VAL A 97 -3.56 2.68 3.15
C VAL A 97 -2.86 3.40 4.31
N MET A 98 -1.69 2.91 4.70
CA MET A 98 -0.84 3.56 5.71
C MET A 98 0.18 4.49 5.07
N ARG A 99 0.53 5.60 5.74
CA ARG A 99 1.59 6.50 5.27
C ARG A 99 2.98 5.86 5.32
N LEU A 100 3.18 4.98 6.30
CA LEU A 100 4.42 4.27 6.55
C LEU A 100 4.18 2.78 6.33
N TRP A 101 5.18 2.09 5.78
CA TRP A 101 5.13 0.64 5.66
C TRP A 101 5.13 -0.01 7.06
N PRO A 102 4.25 -0.99 7.34
CA PRO A 102 4.21 -1.69 8.62
C PRO A 102 5.47 -2.51 8.87
N ARG A 103 5.94 -2.55 10.13
CA ARG A 103 7.15 -3.28 10.52
C ARG A 103 6.94 -4.80 10.35
N GLY A 104 7.95 -5.51 9.85
CA GLY A 104 7.91 -6.97 9.71
C GLY A 104 6.97 -7.51 8.62
N ILE A 105 6.32 -6.63 7.85
CA ILE A 105 5.46 -7.05 6.73
C ILE A 105 6.28 -7.15 5.45
N ARG A 106 6.22 -8.32 4.81
CA ARG A 106 6.82 -8.57 3.49
C ARG A 106 5.96 -7.95 2.37
N LYS A 107 6.59 -7.61 1.24
CA LYS A 107 5.94 -6.90 0.12
C LYS A 107 4.85 -7.72 -0.58
N ASP A 108 5.01 -9.03 -0.65
CA ASP A 108 4.06 -10.01 -1.21
C ASP A 108 2.69 -10.02 -0.51
N ARG A 109 2.59 -9.47 0.72
CA ARG A 109 1.33 -9.37 1.47
C ARG A 109 0.44 -8.21 1.02
N VAL A 110 0.94 -7.33 0.16
CA VAL A 110 0.32 -6.08 -0.27
C VAL A 110 0.48 -5.92 -1.77
N ASP A 111 -0.63 -5.91 -2.50
CA ASP A 111 -0.59 -5.74 -3.96
C ASP A 111 -0.27 -4.30 -4.35
N ARG A 112 -0.80 -3.33 -3.59
CA ARG A 112 -0.59 -1.90 -3.84
C ARG A 112 -0.49 -1.08 -2.57
N TRP A 113 0.29 -0.01 -2.63
CA TRP A 113 0.47 0.91 -1.52
C TRP A 113 0.06 2.33 -1.89
N LEU A 114 -1.08 2.78 -1.36
CA LEU A 114 -1.63 4.12 -1.56
C LEU A 114 -1.41 4.98 -0.33
N ARG A 115 -0.16 5.38 -0.11
CA ARG A 115 0.30 6.13 1.07
C ARG A 115 -0.44 7.47 1.27
N GLU A 116 -0.96 8.06 0.19
CA GLU A 116 -1.68 9.33 0.20
C GLU A 116 -3.03 9.24 0.91
N LEU A 117 -3.61 8.03 0.97
CA LEU A 117 -4.85 7.75 1.70
C LEU A 117 -4.63 7.58 3.22
N GLY A 118 -3.38 7.44 3.64
CA GLY A 118 -3.02 7.42 5.05
C GLY A 118 -3.11 8.80 5.70
N PRO A 119 -3.33 8.87 7.03
CA PRO A 119 -3.28 10.13 7.76
C PRO A 119 -1.91 10.81 7.55
N VAL A 120 -1.90 12.14 7.56
CA VAL A 120 -0.64 12.89 7.57
C VAL A 120 0.12 12.61 8.87
N VAL A 121 1.45 12.61 8.81
CA VAL A 121 2.31 12.24 9.95
C VAL A 121 2.01 13.07 11.21
N PRO A 122 1.82 14.40 11.14
CA PRO A 122 1.51 15.20 12.33
C PRO A 122 0.19 14.77 13.01
N LEU A 123 -0.86 14.50 12.23
CA LEU A 123 -2.16 14.05 12.75
C LEU A 123 -2.05 12.67 13.41
N LEU A 124 -1.32 11.74 12.77
CA LEU A 124 -1.10 10.41 13.33
C LEU A 124 -0.32 10.47 14.65
N ARG A 125 0.71 11.32 14.72
CA ARG A 125 1.50 11.53 15.95
C ARG A 125 0.64 12.13 17.06
N ALA A 126 -0.12 13.18 16.77
CA ALA A 126 -0.98 13.83 17.76
C ALA A 126 -2.05 12.88 18.32
N PHE A 127 -2.69 12.08 17.47
CA PHE A 127 -3.67 11.07 17.90
C PHE A 127 -3.03 9.97 18.76
N ARG A 128 -1.85 9.46 18.38
CA ARG A 128 -1.13 8.46 19.18
C ARG A 128 -0.65 8.99 20.53
N ALA A 129 -0.35 10.29 20.60
CA ALA A 129 0.03 10.96 21.83
C ALA A 129 -1.16 11.39 22.71
N GLY A 130 -2.40 11.03 22.35
CA GLY A 130 -3.60 11.43 23.10
C GLY A 130 -3.97 12.91 22.98
N LYS A 131 -3.20 13.72 22.24
CA LYS A 131 -3.41 15.17 22.07
C LYS A 131 -4.63 15.52 21.21
N VAL A 132 -5.17 14.52 20.51
CA VAL A 132 -6.31 14.65 19.59
C VAL A 132 -7.29 13.54 19.90
N THR A 133 -8.55 13.90 20.16
CA THR A 133 -9.62 12.94 20.42
C THR A 133 -10.00 12.18 19.13
N TRP A 134 -10.69 11.04 19.27
CA TRP A 134 -11.15 10.28 18.10
C TRP A 134 -12.08 11.08 17.16
N PRO A 135 -13.10 11.84 17.66
CA PRO A 135 -13.93 12.68 16.80
C PRO A 135 -13.12 13.73 16.03
N GLU A 136 -12.15 14.37 16.70
CA GLU A 136 -11.25 15.35 16.10
C GLU A 136 -10.38 14.70 15.01
N TYR A 137 -9.80 13.53 15.29
CA TYR A 137 -9.03 12.75 14.34
C TYR A 137 -9.86 12.40 13.10
N ARG A 138 -11.09 11.91 13.28
CA ARG A 138 -12.00 11.58 12.20
C ARG A 138 -12.26 12.79 11.31
N ARG A 139 -12.59 13.95 11.89
CA ARG A 139 -12.85 15.19 11.14
C ARG A 139 -11.62 15.62 10.33
N ARG A 140 -10.45 15.71 10.97
CA ARG A 140 -9.19 16.12 10.31
C ARG A 140 -8.75 15.13 9.24
N TYR A 141 -8.89 13.82 9.49
CA TYR A 141 -8.55 12.79 8.52
C TYR A 141 -9.44 12.89 7.26
N LEU A 142 -10.76 12.97 7.43
CA LEU A 142 -11.70 13.08 6.32
C LEU A 142 -11.51 14.38 5.54
N ALA A 143 -11.22 15.50 6.22
CA ALA A 143 -10.85 16.75 5.57
C ALA A 143 -9.57 16.60 4.71
N GLY A 144 -8.57 15.88 5.23
CA GLY A 144 -7.32 15.61 4.52
C GLY A 144 -7.46 14.71 3.28
N LEU A 145 -8.56 13.97 3.13
CA LEU A 145 -8.87 13.20 1.92
C LEU A 145 -9.33 14.07 0.74
N ARG A 146 -9.60 15.36 0.96
CA ARG A 146 -9.95 16.33 -0.10
C ARG A 146 -8.73 16.83 -0.89
N ARG A 147 -7.51 16.60 -0.38
CA ARG A 147 -6.27 16.98 -1.08
C ARG A 147 -6.21 16.30 -2.47
N PRO A 148 -5.72 16.97 -3.52
CA PRO A 148 -5.73 16.44 -4.89
C PRO A 148 -5.12 15.03 -5.00
N GLU A 149 -3.97 14.78 -4.38
CA GLU A 149 -3.33 13.47 -4.44
C GLU A 149 -4.15 12.37 -3.74
N ALA A 150 -4.82 12.68 -2.62
CA ALA A 150 -5.68 11.72 -1.94
C ALA A 150 -6.98 11.46 -2.74
N ALA A 151 -7.56 12.51 -3.33
CA ALA A 151 -8.74 12.40 -4.18
C ALA A 151 -8.48 11.54 -5.42
N ALA A 152 -7.29 11.65 -6.03
CA ALA A 152 -6.86 10.78 -7.12
C ALA A 152 -6.81 9.31 -6.66
N ARG A 153 -6.17 9.01 -5.54
CA ARG A 153 -6.11 7.64 -5.01
C ARG A 153 -7.49 7.08 -4.63
N LEU A 154 -8.41 7.92 -4.13
CA LEU A 154 -9.79 7.51 -3.89
C LEU A 154 -10.50 7.05 -5.17
N ARG A 155 -10.25 7.72 -6.31
CA ARG A 155 -10.79 7.30 -7.61
C ARG A 155 -10.21 5.96 -8.04
N GLU A 156 -8.91 5.74 -7.85
CA GLU A 156 -8.26 4.46 -8.16
C GLU A 156 -8.85 3.30 -7.36
N VAL A 157 -9.07 3.48 -6.05
CA VAL A 157 -9.71 2.45 -5.22
C VAL A 157 -11.14 2.16 -5.70
N ARG A 158 -11.91 3.18 -6.08
CA ARG A 158 -13.25 2.97 -6.65
C ARG A 158 -13.20 2.22 -7.98
N GLN A 159 -12.23 2.52 -8.84
CA GLN A 159 -12.05 1.82 -10.11
C GLN A 159 -11.64 0.35 -9.87
N ALA A 160 -10.74 0.09 -8.93
CA ALA A 160 -10.39 -1.27 -8.52
C ALA A 160 -11.63 -2.04 -8.01
N ALA A 161 -12.44 -1.41 -7.15
CA ALA A 161 -13.67 -2.01 -6.62
C ALA A 161 -14.74 -2.30 -7.69
N ARG A 162 -14.70 -1.62 -8.84
CA ARG A 162 -15.56 -1.94 -9.99
C ARG A 162 -15.10 -3.22 -10.69
N ARG A 163 -13.80 -3.51 -10.70
CA ARG A 163 -13.20 -4.70 -11.34
C ARG A 163 -13.28 -5.95 -10.46
N GLY A 164 -13.27 -5.81 -9.14
CA GLY A 164 -13.34 -6.94 -8.21
C GLY A 164 -13.34 -6.52 -6.75
N PRO A 165 -13.27 -7.48 -5.80
CA PRO A 165 -13.12 -7.20 -4.38
C PRO A 165 -11.82 -6.44 -4.08
N VAL A 166 -11.89 -5.52 -3.13
CA VAL A 166 -10.76 -4.73 -2.65
C VAL A 166 -10.72 -4.78 -1.13
N THR A 167 -9.55 -5.07 -0.58
CA THR A 167 -9.31 -5.09 0.86
C THR A 167 -8.36 -3.98 1.28
N LEU A 168 -8.84 -3.05 2.09
CA LEU A 168 -8.05 -1.95 2.63
C LEU A 168 -7.30 -2.39 3.89
N LEU A 169 -5.97 -2.29 3.86
CA LEU A 169 -5.09 -2.79 4.91
C LEU A 169 -4.56 -1.67 5.81
N CYS A 170 -4.59 -1.93 7.12
CA CYS A 170 -3.89 -1.10 8.12
C CYS A 170 -3.41 -1.95 9.30
N GLY A 171 -2.34 -1.53 9.98
CA GLY A 171 -1.78 -2.22 11.13
C GLY A 171 -2.48 -1.98 12.48
N CYS A 172 -3.44 -1.04 12.55
CA CYS A 172 -4.15 -0.74 13.81
C CYS A 172 -4.87 -1.99 14.35
N PRO A 173 -4.78 -2.28 15.66
CA PRO A 173 -5.47 -3.43 16.27
C PRO A 173 -6.98 -3.22 16.25
N ASP A 174 -7.47 -2.08 16.75
CA ASP A 174 -8.90 -1.78 16.82
C ASP A 174 -9.45 -1.29 15.46
N PRO A 175 -10.36 -2.03 14.79
CA PRO A 175 -11.03 -1.56 13.58
C PRO A 175 -11.99 -0.40 13.83
N LYS A 176 -12.59 -0.26 15.02
CA LYS A 176 -13.57 0.80 15.33
C LYS A 176 -12.89 2.18 15.37
N ARG A 177 -11.62 2.23 15.79
CA ARG A 177 -10.79 3.43 15.82
C ARG A 177 -9.64 3.39 14.80
N CYS A 178 -9.96 3.01 13.56
CA CYS A 178 -8.99 2.97 12.47
C CYS A 178 -9.40 3.80 11.25
N HIS A 179 -8.43 4.45 10.63
CA HIS A 179 -8.63 5.16 9.36
C HIS A 179 -9.01 4.23 8.20
N ARG A 180 -8.65 2.92 8.23
CA ARG A 180 -9.10 1.95 7.22
C ARG A 180 -10.62 1.87 7.15
N THR A 181 -11.27 1.92 8.32
CA THR A 181 -12.73 1.87 8.46
C THR A 181 -13.36 3.18 8.01
N LEU A 182 -12.82 4.31 8.45
CA LEU A 182 -13.27 5.63 7.98
C LEU A 182 -13.17 5.78 6.46
N LEU A 183 -12.10 5.24 5.87
CA LEU A 183 -11.86 5.26 4.43
C LEU A 183 -12.84 4.36 3.67
N ARG A 184 -13.05 3.14 4.16
CA ARG A 184 -14.10 2.23 3.63
C ARG A 184 -15.45 2.94 3.64
N ASP A 185 -15.86 3.49 4.78
CA ASP A 185 -17.14 4.16 4.93
C ASP A 185 -17.28 5.33 3.95
N ARG A 186 -16.20 6.09 3.73
CA ARG A 186 -16.17 7.19 2.76
C ARG A 186 -16.30 6.72 1.31
N LEU A 187 -15.79 5.54 0.99
CA LEU A 187 -15.81 4.94 -0.34
C LEU A 187 -17.15 4.28 -0.66
N VAL A 188 -17.78 3.63 0.33
CA VAL A 188 -19.08 2.94 0.17
C VAL A 188 -20.27 3.88 0.29
N ARG A 189 -20.12 5.02 0.99
CA ARG A 189 -21.14 6.09 0.96
C ARG A 189 -21.34 6.54 -0.49
N ARG A 190 -22.54 6.28 -1.02
CA ARG A 190 -22.97 6.81 -2.32
C ARG A 190 -22.78 8.33 -2.27
N ARG A 191 -22.08 8.88 -3.24
CA ARG A 191 -22.11 10.34 -3.43
C ARG A 191 -23.56 10.61 -3.81
N SER A 192 -24.33 11.23 -2.94
CA SER A 192 -25.50 11.97 -3.38
C SER A 192 -24.96 12.96 -4.41
N ALA A 193 -25.35 12.76 -5.66
CA ALA A 193 -25.16 13.77 -6.68
C ALA A 193 -25.98 14.98 -6.20
N GLY A 194 -25.28 16.07 -5.94
CA GLY A 194 -25.83 17.42 -5.84
C GLY A 194 -25.18 18.20 -6.97
#